data_AF-A0A810NIB4-F1
#
_entry.id   AF-A0A810NIB4-F1
#
_cell.length_a   1.000
_cell.length_b   1.000
_cell.length_c   1.000
_cell.angle_alpha   90.00
_cell.angle_beta   90.00
_cell.angle_gamma   90.00
#
_symmetry.space_group_name_H-M   'P 1'
#
loop_
_entity.id
_entity.type
_entity.pdbx_description
1 polymer ?
#
loop_
_entity_poly.entity_id
_entity_poly.type
_entity_poly.pdbx_seq_one_letter_code
_entity_poly.pdbx_strand_id
1 'polypeptide(L)' 'MFWWRRRKAAAGKWIVVVSSVRPLDPNGGGRDELRWPEQRSAEHTADSRDAADDIAARLVAGQGVQQGRDRVKVLFTGH' A
#
# COMPACT_ATOMS: atom_id res chain seq x y z
N MET A 1 -18.95 -4.74 6.87
CA MET A 1 -18.30 -4.40 8.15
C MET A 1 -16.92 -5.04 8.17
N PHE A 2 -15.93 -4.37 7.55
CA PHE A 2 -14.55 -4.87 7.51
C PHE A 2 -13.78 -4.27 8.68
N TRP A 3 -13.78 -4.98 9.80
CA TRP A 3 -13.06 -4.61 11.01
C TRP A 3 -11.56 -4.87 10.77
N TRP A 4 -10.89 -3.95 10.09
CA TRP A 4 -9.43 -3.98 10.03
C TRP A 4 -8.90 -3.65 11.42
N ARG A 5 -8.39 -4.66 12.14
CA ARG A 5 -7.54 -4.43 13.31
C ARG A 5 -6.38 -3.55 12.83
N ARG A 6 -6.40 -2.30 13.26
CA ARG A 6 -5.32 -1.33 13.11
C ARG A 6 -4.12 -1.86 13.92
N ARG A 7 -3.41 -2.87 13.40
CA ARG A 7 -2.07 -3.18 13.89
C ARG A 7 -1.22 -2.00 13.44
N LYS A 8 -1.14 -0.95 14.25
CA LYS A 8 -0.04 0.01 14.08
C LYS A 8 1.23 -0.85 14.12
N ALA A 9 2.02 -0.84 13.05
CA ALA A 9 3.32 -1.47 13.14
C ALA A 9 4.05 -0.89 14.36
N ALA A 10 4.76 -1.75 15.08
CA ALA A 10 5.58 -1.29 16.19
C ALA A 10 6.58 -0.24 15.69
N ALA A 11 6.94 0.71 16.54
CA ALA A 11 8.03 1.62 16.27
C ALA A 11 9.32 0.82 15.97
N GLY A 12 10.15 1.33 15.05
CA GLY A 12 11.35 0.66 14.56
C GLY A 12 11.11 -0.48 13.55
N LYS A 13 9.97 -0.52 12.86
CA LYS A 13 9.64 -1.58 11.89
C LYS A 13 9.52 -1.04 10.47
N TRP A 14 9.68 -1.92 9.50
CA TRP A 14 9.35 -1.65 8.11
C TRP A 14 7.94 -2.12 7.83
N ILE A 15 7.21 -1.38 7.02
CA ILE A 15 5.87 -1.71 6.56
C ILE A 15 5.85 -1.69 5.04
N VAL A 16 5.27 -2.72 4.44
CA VAL A 16 4.90 -2.75 3.02
C VAL A 16 3.38 -2.62 2.92
N VAL A 17 2.92 -1.53 2.33
CA VAL A 17 1.49 -1.22 2.15
C VAL A 17 1.10 -1.47 0.70
N VAL A 18 0.02 -2.22 0.51
CA VAL A 18 -0.66 -2.34 -0.79
C VAL A 18 -1.90 -1.46 -0.77
N SER A 19 -1.99 -0.51 -1.68
CA SER A 19 -3.17 0.33 -1.86
C SER A 19 -3.74 0.20 -3.27
N SER A 20 -5.06 0.26 -3.38
CA SER A 20 -5.71 0.30 -4.69
C SER A 20 -5.52 1.66 -5.33
N VAL A 21 -4.97 1.67 -6.55
CA VAL A 21 -4.88 2.83 -7.42
C VAL A 21 -6.26 3.08 -8.02
N ARG A 22 -6.84 4.24 -7.69
CA ARG A 22 -8.10 4.65 -8.31
C ARG A 22 -7.88 5.05 -9.77
N PRO A 23 -8.82 4.71 -10.67
CA PRO A 23 -8.80 5.23 -12.02
C PRO A 23 -8.87 6.77 -11.98
N LEU A 24 -8.33 7.40 -13.02
CA LEU A 24 -8.49 8.85 -13.21
C LEU A 24 -9.99 9.17 -13.25
N ASP A 25 -10.37 10.34 -12.73
CA ASP A 25 -11.74 10.82 -12.87
C ASP A 25 -12.11 10.75 -14.37
N PRO A 26 -13.20 10.05 -14.74
CA PRO A 26 -13.63 9.95 -16.13
C PRO A 26 -13.92 11.32 -16.76
N ASN A 27 -14.08 12.38 -15.97
CA ASN A 27 -14.25 13.76 -16.41
C ASN A 27 -12.91 14.54 -16.57
N GLY A 28 -11.76 13.86 -16.50
CA GLY A 28 -10.46 14.47 -16.82
C GLY A 28 -9.79 15.26 -15.68
N GLY A 29 -10.33 15.24 -14.46
CA GLY A 29 -9.85 16.02 -13.31
C GLY A 29 -8.61 15.45 -12.58
N GLY A 30 -8.00 14.37 -13.06
CA GLY A 30 -6.92 13.68 -12.33
C GLY A 30 -7.46 12.74 -11.24
N ARG A 31 -6.67 12.49 -10.19
CA ARG A 31 -7.10 11.69 -9.02
C ARG A 31 -7.52 12.62 -7.89
N ASP A 32 -8.81 12.61 -7.57
CA ASP A 32 -9.37 13.36 -6.44
C ASP A 32 -9.28 12.51 -5.16
N GLU A 33 -8.22 12.74 -4.37
CA GLU A 33 -7.99 12.07 -3.08
C GLU A 33 -9.00 12.49 -1.98
N LEU A 34 -9.68 13.63 -2.14
CA LEU A 34 -10.70 14.09 -1.19
C LEU A 34 -12.01 13.31 -1.39
N ARG A 35 -12.38 13.08 -2.64
CA ARG A 35 -13.60 12.36 -3.02
C ARG A 35 -13.41 10.84 -3.06
N TRP A 36 -12.23 10.38 -3.44
CA TRP A 36 -11.87 8.96 -3.54
C TRP A 36 -10.51 8.68 -2.90
N PRO A 37 -10.43 8.67 -1.56
CA PRO A 37 -9.16 8.46 -0.86
C PRO A 37 -8.55 7.09 -1.21
N GLU A 38 -7.21 7.05 -1.33
CA GLU A 38 -6.45 5.80 -1.42
C GLU A 38 -6.92 4.80 -0.35
N GLN A 39 -7.34 3.61 -0.79
CA GLN A 39 -7.74 2.55 0.13
C GLN A 39 -6.61 1.53 0.29
N ARG A 40 -6.19 1.33 1.54
CA ARG A 40 -5.21 0.29 1.90
C ARG A 40 -5.90 -1.06 1.90
N SER A 41 -5.46 -1.94 1.00
CA SER A 41 -6.01 -3.28 0.84
C SER A 41 -5.26 -4.30 1.69
N ALA A 42 -3.94 -4.12 1.86
CA ALA A 42 -3.10 -4.99 2.67
C ALA A 42 -1.91 -4.24 3.28
N GLU A 43 -1.39 -4.78 4.39
CA GLU A 43 -0.23 -4.28 5.10
C GLU A 43 0.61 -5.46 5.60
N HIS A 44 1.91 -5.40 5.38
CA HIS A 44 2.89 -6.40 5.83
C HIS A 44 3.97 -5.69 6.65
N THR A 45 4.42 -6.30 7.74
CA THR A 45 5.51 -5.77 8.56
C THR A 45 6.79 -6.58 8.37
N ALA A 46 7.93 -5.91 8.43
CA ALA A 46 9.26 -6.50 8.33
C ALA A 46 10.20 -5.88 9.36
N ASP A 47 11.20 -6.65 9.77
CA ASP A 47 12.17 -6.24 10.80
C ASP A 47 13.42 -5.57 10.21
N SER A 48 13.61 -5.64 8.89
CA SER A 48 14.71 -5.01 8.17
C SER A 48 14.22 -4.44 6.84
N ARG A 49 15.03 -3.54 6.25
CA ARG A 49 14.75 -2.96 4.93
C ARG A 49 14.76 -4.03 3.85
N ASP A 50 15.77 -4.90 3.86
CA ASP A 50 15.93 -5.97 2.85
C ASP A 50 14.72 -6.90 2.85
N ALA A 51 14.23 -7.31 4.02
CA ALA A 51 13.02 -8.13 4.12
C ALA A 51 11.76 -7.41 3.61
N ALA A 52 11.67 -6.09 3.81
CA ALA A 52 10.59 -5.29 3.26
C ALA A 52 10.66 -5.17 1.74
N ASP A 53 11.87 -5.00 1.19
CA ASP A 53 12.12 -4.92 -0.25
C ASP A 53 11.84 -6.26 -0.94
N ASP A 54 12.19 -7.39 -0.33
CA ASP A 54 11.83 -8.73 -0.81
C ASP A 54 10.31 -8.94 -0.85
N ILE A 55 9.60 -8.53 0.19
CA ILE A 55 8.12 -8.57 0.22
C ILE A 55 7.57 -7.69 -0.89
N ALA A 56 8.09 -6.47 -1.04
CA ALA A 56 7.65 -5.53 -2.06
C ALA A 56 7.88 -6.08 -3.49
N ALA A 57 9.04 -6.68 -3.76
CA ALA A 57 9.36 -7.29 -5.04
C ALA A 57 8.35 -8.38 -5.41
N ARG A 58 7.97 -9.24 -4.45
CA ARG A 58 6.96 -10.29 -4.66
C ARG A 58 5.57 -9.71 -4.92
N LEU A 59 5.19 -8.64 -4.22
CA LEU A 59 3.89 -7.99 -4.40
C LEU A 59 3.79 -7.22 -5.71
N VAL A 60 4.88 -6.58 -6.16
CA VAL A 60 4.94 -5.86 -7.44
C VAL A 60 4.73 -6.81 -8.64
N ALA A 61 5.12 -8.08 -8.52
CA ALA A 61 4.83 -9.11 -9.53
C ALA A 61 3.33 -9.50 -9.60
N GLY A 62 2.50 -9.03 -8.67
CA GLY A 62 1.07 -9.31 -8.64
C GLY A 62 0.30 -8.65 -9.80
N GLN A 63 -0.72 -9.36 -10.31
CA GLN A 63 -1.55 -8.90 -11.43
C GLN A 63 -2.19 -7.52 -11.22
N GLY A 64 -2.63 -7.22 -10.00
CA GLY A 64 -3.21 -5.91 -9.68
C GLY A 64 -2.23 -4.75 -9.87
N VAL A 65 -0.96 -4.94 -9.49
CA VAL A 65 0.09 -3.92 -9.68
C VAL A 65 0.49 -3.82 -11.15
N GLN A 66 0.67 -4.96 -11.83
CA GLN A 66 1.02 -5.00 -13.25
C GLN A 66 -0.07 -4.36 -14.15
N GLN A 67 -1.34 -4.49 -13.76
CA GLN A 67 -2.47 -3.85 -14.44
C GLN A 67 -2.70 -2.39 -14.01
N GLY A 68 -1.84 -1.83 -13.15
CA GLY A 68 -1.94 -0.45 -12.65
C GLY A 68 -3.13 -0.21 -11.70
N ARG A 69 -3.75 -1.27 -11.18
CA ARG A 69 -4.89 -1.22 -10.25
C ARG A 69 -4.47 -1.11 -8.78
N ASP A 70 -3.24 -1.53 -8.48
CA ASP A 70 -2.67 -1.49 -7.14
C ASP A 70 -1.29 -0.83 -7.15
N ARG A 71 -0.86 -0.32 -5.99
CA ARG A 71 0.44 0.26 -5.74
C ARG A 71 1.01 -0.31 -4.45
N VAL A 72 2.32 -0.56 -4.45
CA VAL A 72 3.09 -0.99 -3.29
C VAL A 72 3.93 0.17 -2.78
N LYS A 73 3.89 0.44 -1.47
CA LYS A 73 4.71 1.45 -0.79
C LYS A 73 5.47 0.80 0.36
N VAL A 74 6.78 0.99 0.41
CA VAL A 74 7.61 0.60 1.56
C VAL A 74 7.82 1.82 2.45
N LEU A 75 7.53 1.67 3.74
CA LEU A 75 7.57 2.74 4.75
C LEU A 75 8.36 2.24 5.96
N PHE A 76 9.11 3.12 6.60
CA PHE A 76 9.70 2.84 7.90
C PHE A 76 8.87 3.51 8.99
N THR A 77 8.34 2.74 9.94
CA THR A 77 7.81 3.27 11.17
C THR A 77 8.96 3.52 12.11
N GLY A 78 9.49 4.74 12.09
CA GLY A 78 10.50 5.19 13.04
C GLY A 78 10.00 5.17 14.49
N HIS A 79 10.91 5.53 15.39
CA HIS A 79 10.63 5.83 16.79
C HIS A 79 10.23 7.29 16.98
#